data_AF-A0A6I6G7V7-F1
#
_entry.id   AF-A0A6I6G7V7-F1
#
_cell.length_a   1.000
_cell.length_b   1.000
_cell.length_c   1.000
_cell.angle_alpha   90.00
_cell.angle_beta   90.00
_cell.angle_gamma   90.00
#
_symmetry.space_group_name_H-M   'P 1'
#
loop_
_entity.id
_entity.type
_entity.pdbx_description
1 polymer ?
#
loop_
_entity_poly.entity_id
_entity_poly.type
_entity_poly.pdbx_seq_one_letter_code
_entity_poly.pdbx_strand_id
1 'polypeptide(L)'
;MKNKSLFLAIPALLLMAIAIFAFSKPQPAAKATLTEQWFKYQGNINGGGTTNPANFEPISAPSCSGDAALCAIHVLSDGEAEPRPDETALLNMQTEINNAVSSGTPTSDVALED
;
A
#
# COMPACT_ATOMS: atom_id res chain seq x y z
N MET A 1 -0.06 -69.18 58.71
CA MET A 1 -0.81 -69.54 57.49
C MET A 1 -1.31 -68.26 56.83
N LYS A 2 -1.37 -68.27 55.49
CA LYS A 2 -1.48 -67.13 54.56
C LYS A 2 -2.71 -66.24 54.74
N ASN A 3 -2.51 -64.95 54.52
CA ASN A 3 -3.51 -64.04 53.97
C ASN A 3 -2.80 -62.92 53.20
N LYS A 4 -2.90 -63.02 51.88
CA LYS A 4 -2.49 -62.04 50.89
C LYS A 4 -3.68 -61.13 50.61
N SER A 5 -3.44 -59.83 50.46
CA SER A 5 -4.22 -58.92 49.61
C SER A 5 -3.71 -57.50 49.84
N LEU A 6 -3.72 -56.56 48.91
CA LEU A 6 -3.80 -56.54 47.44
C LEU A 6 -3.60 -55.03 47.14
N PHE A 7 -2.87 -54.73 46.08
CA PHE A 7 -2.64 -53.39 45.53
C PHE A 7 -3.93 -52.54 45.40
N LEU A 8 -3.87 -51.27 45.78
CA LEU A 8 -4.81 -50.20 45.41
C LEU A 8 -3.99 -48.91 45.21
N ALA A 9 -3.60 -48.59 43.98
CA ALA A 9 -4.38 -47.82 42.99
C ALA A 9 -4.29 -46.31 43.25
N ILE A 10 -3.39 -45.68 42.50
CA ILE A 10 -3.17 -44.23 42.42
C ILE A 10 -4.36 -43.61 41.67
N PRO A 11 -5.12 -42.67 42.24
CA PRO A 11 -6.14 -41.98 41.47
C PRO A 11 -5.51 -40.87 40.63
N ALA A 12 -5.91 -40.90 39.36
CA ALA A 12 -5.44 -40.11 38.23
C ALA A 12 -5.61 -38.60 38.40
N LEU A 13 -4.56 -37.89 38.00
CA LEU A 13 -4.51 -36.45 37.80
C LEU A 13 -5.23 -36.12 36.48
N LEU A 14 -6.54 -35.83 36.54
CA LEU A 14 -7.32 -35.36 35.38
C LEU A 14 -7.42 -33.83 35.46
N LEU A 15 -6.39 -33.16 34.93
CA LEU A 15 -6.40 -31.72 34.73
C LEU A 15 -7.34 -31.36 33.58
N MET A 16 -8.28 -30.47 33.90
CA MET A 16 -9.24 -29.85 32.99
C MET A 16 -8.54 -29.22 31.78
N ALA A 17 -8.85 -29.67 30.57
CA ALA A 17 -8.62 -28.91 29.35
C ALA A 17 -9.85 -28.04 29.09
N ILE A 18 -9.88 -26.83 29.67
CA ILE A 18 -10.87 -25.81 29.33
C ILE A 18 -10.50 -25.24 27.96
N ALA A 19 -11.48 -25.31 27.06
CA ALA A 19 -11.41 -24.92 25.66
C ALA A 19 -10.88 -23.49 25.46
N ILE A 20 -9.81 -23.36 24.68
CA ILE A 20 -9.31 -22.07 24.20
C ILE A 20 -9.95 -21.80 22.84
N PHE A 21 -11.22 -21.40 22.82
CA PHE A 21 -11.76 -20.68 21.66
C PHE A 21 -11.38 -19.21 21.82
N ALA A 22 -10.12 -18.91 21.50
CA ALA A 22 -9.69 -17.54 21.29
C ALA A 22 -10.36 -17.06 19.99
N PHE A 23 -11.30 -16.13 20.14
CA PHE A 23 -11.95 -15.42 19.04
C PHE A 23 -10.88 -14.83 18.10
N SER A 24 -10.69 -15.44 16.93
CA SER A 24 -10.06 -14.78 15.78
C SER A 24 -11.02 -13.69 15.30
N LYS A 25 -10.99 -12.53 15.97
CA LYS A 25 -11.62 -11.33 15.44
C LYS A 25 -10.92 -11.00 14.12
N PRO A 26 -11.65 -10.82 13.01
CA PRO A 26 -11.05 -10.31 11.78
C PRO A 26 -10.42 -8.97 12.13
N GLN A 27 -9.10 -8.91 12.02
CA GLN A 27 -8.36 -7.67 12.14
C GLN A 27 -8.92 -6.73 11.06
N PRO A 28 -9.50 -5.58 11.42
CA PRO A 28 -9.93 -4.63 10.41
C PRO A 28 -8.70 -4.31 9.57
N ALA A 29 -8.79 -4.52 8.26
CA ALA A 29 -7.75 -4.10 7.33
C ALA A 29 -7.37 -2.67 7.71
N ALA A 30 -6.10 -2.44 8.03
CA ALA A 30 -5.62 -1.11 8.35
C ALA A 30 -6.04 -0.21 7.19
N LYS A 31 -6.82 0.84 7.48
CA LYS A 31 -7.17 1.80 6.44
C LYS A 31 -5.84 2.31 5.88
N ALA A 32 -5.62 2.11 4.59
CA ALA A 32 -4.49 2.68 3.86
C ALA A 32 -4.39 4.16 4.26
N THR A 33 -3.31 4.52 4.92
CA THR A 33 -3.11 5.92 5.32
C THR A 33 -2.62 6.61 4.08
N LEU A 34 -3.50 7.39 3.46
CA LEU A 34 -3.15 8.12 2.26
C LEU A 34 -2.08 9.17 2.61
N THR A 35 -0.93 9.13 1.95
CA THR A 35 0.16 10.08 2.14
C THR A 35 0.42 10.84 0.84
N GLU A 36 0.47 12.16 0.92
CA GLU A 36 0.88 13.03 -0.19
C GLU A 36 2.35 12.77 -0.54
N GLN A 37 2.62 12.51 -1.81
CA GLN A 37 3.94 12.16 -2.30
C GLN A 37 4.13 12.55 -3.77
N TRP A 38 5.37 12.92 -4.13
CA TRP A 38 5.75 13.18 -5.51
C TRP A 38 6.10 11.88 -6.23
N PHE A 39 5.71 11.82 -7.50
CA PHE A 39 6.01 10.71 -8.39
C PHE A 39 6.58 11.21 -9.71
N LYS A 40 7.76 10.72 -10.09
CA LYS A 40 8.36 10.96 -11.40
C LYS A 40 7.59 10.18 -12.46
N TYR A 41 7.24 10.83 -13.55
CA TYR A 41 6.70 10.15 -14.72
C TYR A 41 7.84 9.56 -15.55
N GLN A 42 7.80 8.26 -15.79
CA GLN A 42 8.83 7.52 -16.55
C GLN A 42 8.49 7.37 -18.05
N GLY A 43 7.45 8.06 -18.53
CA GLY A 43 6.93 7.90 -19.89
C GLY A 43 5.93 6.75 -20.02
N ASN A 44 5.48 6.47 -21.25
CA ASN A 44 4.49 5.44 -21.52
C ASN A 44 5.12 4.03 -21.69
N ILE A 45 5.94 3.62 -20.73
CA ILE A 45 6.69 2.36 -20.78
C ILE A 45 5.81 1.12 -20.56
N ASN A 46 4.74 1.22 -19.77
CA ASN A 46 3.82 0.12 -19.45
C ASN A 46 2.45 0.24 -20.13
N GLY A 47 2.30 1.10 -21.15
CA GLY A 47 1.00 1.43 -21.73
C GLY A 47 0.12 2.28 -20.80
N GLY A 48 -1.00 2.79 -21.31
CA GLY A 48 -1.95 3.61 -20.53
C GLY A 48 -1.49 5.02 -20.18
N GLY A 49 -0.24 5.41 -20.48
CA GLY A 49 0.24 6.78 -20.28
C GLY A 49 0.15 7.22 -18.82
N THR A 50 -0.34 8.44 -18.59
CA THR A 50 -0.44 9.05 -17.27
C THR A 50 -1.56 8.50 -16.40
N THR A 51 -2.44 7.64 -16.93
CA THR A 51 -3.47 6.96 -16.13
C THR A 51 -2.99 5.63 -15.58
N ASN A 52 -1.79 5.16 -15.94
CA ASN A 52 -1.26 3.89 -15.45
C ASN A 52 -0.28 4.14 -14.29
N PRO A 53 -0.59 3.70 -13.05
CA PRO A 53 0.28 3.82 -11.89
C PRO A 53 1.69 3.24 -12.09
N ALA A 54 1.85 2.23 -12.97
CA ALA A 54 3.14 1.62 -13.22
C ALA A 54 4.11 2.51 -14.01
N ASN A 55 3.66 3.64 -14.56
CA ASN A 55 4.53 4.61 -15.23
C ASN A 55 5.09 5.68 -14.27
N PHE A 56 4.91 5.49 -12.96
CA PHE A 56 5.28 6.44 -11.93
C PHE A 56 6.22 5.83 -10.90
N GLU A 57 7.24 6.59 -10.53
CA GLU A 57 8.23 6.20 -9.53
C GLU A 57 8.24 7.21 -8.38
N PRO A 58 8.19 6.76 -7.12
CA PRO A 58 8.21 7.65 -5.97
C PRO A 58 9.51 8.47 -5.87
N ILE A 59 9.38 9.77 -5.64
CA ILE A 59 10.51 10.70 -5.44
C ILE A 59 10.24 11.61 -4.24
N SER A 60 11.29 12.19 -3.66
CA SER A 60 11.17 13.12 -2.52
C SER A 60 10.79 14.54 -2.94
N ALA A 61 11.23 14.96 -4.13
CA ALA A 61 10.93 16.26 -4.72
C ALA A 61 11.03 16.15 -6.25
N PRO A 62 10.24 16.94 -6.99
CA PRO A 62 10.32 16.97 -8.45
C PRO A 62 11.69 17.49 -8.90
N SER A 63 12.31 16.78 -9.84
CA SER A 63 13.53 17.20 -10.54
C SER A 63 13.30 16.98 -12.02
N CYS A 64 13.19 18.07 -12.76
CA CYS A 64 12.81 18.08 -14.16
C CYS A 64 14.08 18.25 -15.01
N SER A 65 14.41 17.18 -15.72
CA SER A 65 15.61 17.06 -16.54
C SER A 65 15.39 15.92 -17.55
N GLY A 66 15.30 16.24 -18.84
CA GLY A 66 14.81 15.30 -19.85
C GLY A 66 14.15 16.00 -21.05
N ASP A 67 13.44 15.20 -21.85
CA ASP A 67 12.69 15.63 -23.05
C ASP A 67 11.15 15.39 -22.93
N ALA A 68 10.66 15.01 -21.76
CA ALA A 68 9.24 14.71 -21.51
C ALA A 68 8.47 15.93 -21.02
N ALA A 69 7.37 16.29 -21.70
CA ALA A 69 6.55 17.43 -21.30
C ALA A 69 5.99 17.34 -19.86
N LEU A 70 5.77 16.12 -19.34
CA LEU A 70 5.43 15.85 -17.94
C LEU A 70 6.64 15.24 -17.23
N CYS A 71 7.04 15.85 -16.12
CA CYS A 71 8.18 15.43 -15.32
C CYS A 71 7.75 14.66 -14.06
N ALA A 72 6.85 15.23 -13.27
CA ALA A 72 6.37 14.61 -12.03
C ALA A 72 4.96 15.09 -11.65
N ILE A 73 4.31 14.32 -10.79
CA ILE A 73 3.00 14.62 -10.22
C ILE A 73 3.03 14.51 -8.70
N HIS A 74 2.14 15.23 -8.01
CA HIS A 74 1.96 15.15 -6.57
C HIS A 74 0.57 14.61 -6.25
N VAL A 75 0.51 13.43 -5.62
CA VAL A 75 -0.77 12.79 -5.27
C VAL A 75 -0.65 11.94 -4.03
N LEU A 76 -1.81 11.50 -3.55
CA LEU A 76 -1.94 10.51 -2.50
C LEU A 76 -1.45 9.13 -2.97
N SER A 77 -0.54 8.55 -2.20
CA SER A 77 -0.20 7.13 -2.22
C SER A 77 -1.01 6.38 -1.17
N ASP A 78 -1.30 5.11 -1.42
CA ASP A 78 -1.92 4.18 -0.47
C ASP A 78 -0.98 3.72 0.67
N GLY A 79 0.29 4.12 0.62
CA GLY A 79 1.29 3.80 1.65
C GLY A 79 1.82 2.37 1.55
N GLU A 80 1.71 1.76 0.36
CA GLU A 80 2.27 0.44 0.05
C GLU A 80 3.81 0.44 0.11
N ALA A 81 4.40 -0.76 0.23
CA ALA A 81 5.86 -0.94 0.32
C ALA A 81 6.61 -0.41 -0.92
N GLU A 82 5.96 -0.48 -2.08
CA GLU A 82 6.36 0.24 -3.30
C GLU A 82 5.27 1.27 -3.60
N PRO A 83 5.36 2.49 -3.02
CA PRO A 83 4.29 3.46 -3.13
C PRO A 83 4.10 3.84 -4.59
N ARG A 84 2.84 3.79 -5.03
CA ARG A 84 2.39 4.26 -6.35
C ARG A 84 1.17 5.16 -6.15
N PRO A 85 0.90 6.05 -7.11
CA PRO A 85 -0.36 6.79 -7.11
C PRO A 85 -1.52 5.83 -7.39
N ASP A 86 -2.66 6.01 -6.71
CA ASP A 86 -3.87 5.25 -7.02
C ASP A 86 -4.41 5.60 -8.43
N GLU A 87 -4.98 4.62 -9.13
CA GLU A 87 -5.52 4.82 -10.48
C GLU A 87 -6.64 5.88 -10.50
N THR A 88 -7.49 5.92 -9.47
CA THR A 88 -8.53 6.95 -9.34
C THR A 88 -7.92 8.34 -9.16
N ALA A 89 -6.84 8.45 -8.38
CA ALA A 89 -6.14 9.72 -8.19
C ALA A 89 -5.55 10.22 -9.52
N LEU A 90 -4.93 9.33 -10.31
CA LEU A 90 -4.42 9.66 -11.64
C LEU A 90 -5.52 10.10 -12.60
N LEU A 91 -6.65 9.38 -12.62
CA LEU A 91 -7.79 9.73 -13.46
C LEU A 91 -8.35 11.11 -13.10
N ASN A 92 -8.45 11.43 -11.81
CA ASN A 92 -8.90 12.74 -11.34
C ASN A 92 -7.93 13.87 -11.73
N MET A 93 -6.62 13.59 -11.72
CA MET A 93 -5.59 14.54 -12.14
C MET A 93 -5.43 14.70 -13.63
N GLN A 94 -5.97 13.79 -14.45
CA GLN A 94 -5.70 13.78 -15.89
C GLN A 94 -6.02 15.13 -16.56
N THR A 95 -7.05 15.83 -16.08
CA THR A 95 -7.41 17.17 -16.59
C THR A 95 -6.34 18.21 -16.26
N GLU A 96 -5.79 18.18 -15.04
CA GLU A 96 -4.75 19.11 -14.61
C GLU A 96 -3.44 18.87 -15.37
N ILE A 97 -3.04 17.60 -15.51
CA ILE A 97 -1.90 17.20 -16.34
C ILE A 97 -2.06 17.73 -17.76
N ASN A 98 -3.22 17.48 -18.38
CA ASN A 98 -3.48 17.92 -19.76
C ASN A 98 -3.40 19.44 -19.88
N ASN A 99 -3.94 20.19 -18.91
CA ASN A 99 -3.92 21.64 -18.92
C ASN A 99 -2.51 22.20 -18.74
N ALA A 100 -1.74 21.66 -17.79
CA ALA A 100 -0.36 22.05 -17.53
C ALA A 100 0.50 21.81 -18.78
N VAL A 101 0.46 20.59 -19.34
CA VAL A 101 1.20 20.21 -20.54
C VAL A 101 0.80 21.06 -21.75
N SER A 102 -0.50 21.32 -21.96
CA SER A 102 -0.98 22.10 -23.12
C SER A 102 -0.63 23.58 -23.03
N SER A 103 -0.55 24.13 -21.81
CA SER A 103 -0.22 25.54 -21.56
C SER A 103 1.28 25.79 -21.32
N GLY A 104 2.07 24.72 -21.14
CA GLY A 104 3.47 24.82 -20.72
C GLY A 104 3.66 25.48 -19.35
N THR A 105 2.64 25.40 -18.48
CA THR A 105 2.67 26.06 -17.16
C THR A 105 2.51 25.00 -16.05
N PRO A 106 3.50 24.83 -15.15
CA PRO A 106 3.38 23.92 -14.01
C PRO A 106 2.33 24.39 -13.00
N THR A 107 1.78 23.45 -12.22
CA THR A 107 0.77 23.70 -11.18
C THR A 107 1.29 23.27 -9.80
N SER A 108 0.43 23.34 -8.76
CA SER A 108 0.79 22.82 -7.43
C SER A 108 1.11 21.34 -7.43
N ASP A 109 0.45 20.58 -8.30
CA ASP A 109 0.49 19.11 -8.30
C ASP A 109 1.08 18.51 -9.57
N VAL A 110 1.49 19.34 -10.54
CA VAL A 110 2.10 18.92 -11.80
C VAL A 110 3.37 19.71 -12.08
N ALA A 111 4.50 19.00 -12.15
CA ALA A 111 5.77 19.54 -12.57
C ALA A 111 6.03 19.23 -14.05
N LEU A 112 6.40 20.25 -14.81
CA LEU A 112 6.78 20.17 -16.22
C LEU A 112 8.28 20.38 -16.37
N GLU A 113 8.82 20.01 -17.52
CA GLU A 113 10.17 20.43 -17.91
C GLU A 113 10.15 21.86 -18.45
N ASP A 114 11.20 22.62 -18.15
CA ASP A 114 11.41 24.02 -18.59
C ASP A 114 11.72 24.14 -20.09
#